data_AF-A0A9P6VYF4-F1
#
_entry.id   AF-A0A9P6VYF4-F1
#
_cell.length_a   1.000
_cell.length_b   1.000
_cell.length_c   1.000
_cell.angle_alpha   90.00
_cell.angle_beta   90.00
_cell.angle_gamma   90.00
#
_symmetry.space_group_name_H-M   'P 1'
#
loop_
_entity.id
_entity.type
_entity.pdbx_description
1 polymer ?
#
loop_
_entity_poly.entity_id
_entity_poly.type
_entity_poly.pdbx_seq_one_letter_code
_entity_poly.pdbx_strand_id
1 'polypeptide(L)'
;MASISAKSAARKLPLWSFIARESPASLPSTPFATPAPFSGPSNPFLPTKNPLARSWTRPKYSLRRQKQLRRAAEQLGFDADAVLPAPHLKQNAPLAKAAAPPAERLDAARRLLVGSPHVHGSRVLDHLAMPKVGPYAGRRGAPFKGKLWERQKQARLSKLRTLLEGADARIEAWRKAEAAAKSKGKASLPF
;
A
#
# COMPACT_ATOMS: atom_id res chain seq x y z
N MET A 1 -35.75 -10.58 36.64
CA MET A 1 -34.63 -10.02 35.83
C MET A 1 -35.00 -8.60 35.42
N ALA A 2 -34.25 -7.59 35.86
CA ALA A 2 -34.59 -6.19 35.56
C ALA A 2 -34.50 -5.93 34.04
N SER A 3 -35.60 -5.51 33.43
CA SER A 3 -35.66 -5.17 32.00
C SER A 3 -34.84 -3.90 31.76
N ILE A 4 -33.63 -4.06 31.21
CA ILE A 4 -32.82 -2.92 30.79
C ILE A 4 -33.53 -2.29 29.58
N SER A 5 -34.03 -1.06 29.73
CA SER A 5 -34.62 -0.31 28.62
C SER A 5 -33.59 -0.03 27.52
N ALA A 6 -34.00 -0.06 26.25
CA ALA A 6 -33.12 0.30 25.13
C ALA A 6 -32.49 1.70 25.28
N LYS A 7 -33.20 2.64 25.94
CA LYS A 7 -32.68 3.99 26.25
C LYS A 7 -31.53 3.98 27.26
N SER A 8 -31.50 3.06 28.22
CA SER A 8 -30.38 2.93 29.17
C SER A 8 -29.19 2.19 28.55
N ALA A 9 -29.44 1.22 27.66
CA ALA A 9 -28.42 0.58 26.84
C ALA A 9 -27.73 1.56 25.86
N ALA A 10 -28.45 2.58 25.37
CA ALA A 10 -27.92 3.66 24.53
C ALA A 10 -26.78 4.48 25.16
N ARG A 11 -26.66 4.50 26.48
CA ARG A 11 -25.56 5.19 27.17
C ARG A 11 -24.26 4.38 27.20
N LYS A 12 -24.35 3.05 27.04
CA LYS A 12 -23.20 2.13 27.22
C LYS A 12 -22.69 1.55 25.91
N LEU A 13 -23.56 1.36 24.92
CA LEU A 13 -23.19 0.69 23.67
C LEU A 13 -23.16 1.67 22.49
N PRO A 14 -22.13 1.61 21.63
CA PRO A 14 -21.95 2.56 20.54
C PRO A 14 -23.08 2.46 19.51
N LEU A 15 -23.58 1.25 19.22
CA LEU A 15 -24.67 1.03 18.28
C LEU A 15 -25.95 1.75 18.73
N TRP A 16 -26.36 1.56 19.98
CA TRP A 16 -27.57 2.18 20.52
C TRP A 16 -27.44 3.70 20.59
N SER A 17 -26.25 4.23 20.91
CA SER A 17 -26.00 5.68 20.87
C SER A 17 -26.14 6.26 19.46
N PHE A 18 -25.77 5.49 18.43
CA PHE A 18 -25.87 5.90 17.03
C PHE A 18 -27.33 5.89 16.57
N ILE A 19 -28.05 4.78 16.79
CA ILE A 19 -29.46 4.65 16.42
C ILE A 19 -30.30 5.73 17.11
N ALA A 20 -30.07 5.98 18.40
CA ALA A 20 -30.81 7.00 19.13
C ALA A 20 -30.59 8.44 18.60
N ARG A 21 -29.43 8.72 18.00
CA ARG A 21 -29.09 10.04 17.47
C ARG A 21 -29.53 10.24 16.02
N GLU A 22 -29.26 9.26 15.16
CA GLU A 22 -29.43 9.42 13.71
C GLU A 22 -30.73 8.79 13.18
N SER A 23 -31.30 7.82 13.90
CA SER A 23 -32.53 7.11 13.51
C SER A 23 -33.37 6.72 14.72
N PRO A 24 -33.89 7.70 15.50
CA PRO A 24 -34.62 7.42 16.74
C PRO A 24 -35.89 6.59 16.51
N ALA A 25 -36.51 6.70 15.33
CA ALA A 25 -37.66 5.87 14.94
C ALA A 25 -37.29 4.38 14.79
N SER A 26 -36.02 4.07 14.57
CA SER A 26 -35.50 2.70 14.44
C SER A 26 -35.11 2.07 15.78
N LEU A 27 -35.28 2.79 16.90
CA LEU A 27 -35.02 2.26 18.23
C LEU A 27 -36.06 1.19 18.62
N PRO A 28 -35.63 -0.03 18.97
CA PRO A 28 -36.53 -1.05 19.49
C PRO A 28 -36.91 -0.75 20.94
N SER A 29 -38.03 -1.33 21.37
CA SER A 29 -38.52 -1.21 22.75
C SER A 29 -37.56 -1.89 23.75
N THR A 30 -36.91 -2.99 23.35
CA THR A 30 -35.95 -3.74 24.16
C THR A 30 -34.58 -3.79 23.46
N PRO A 31 -33.46 -3.82 24.21
CA PRO A 31 -32.11 -3.76 23.67
C PRO A 31 -31.65 -5.06 22.99
N PHE A 32 -32.48 -6.10 22.98
CA PHE A 32 -32.19 -7.37 22.31
C PHE A 32 -33.09 -7.60 21.10
N ALA A 33 -34.13 -6.78 20.92
CA ALA A 33 -34.95 -6.84 19.73
C ALA A 33 -34.21 -6.21 18.54
N THR A 34 -34.41 -6.78 17.37
CA THR A 34 -33.81 -6.29 16.13
C THR A 34 -34.31 -4.87 15.85
N PRO A 35 -33.41 -3.88 15.75
CA PRO A 35 -33.81 -2.52 15.39
C PRO A 35 -34.36 -2.48 13.96
N ALA A 36 -35.27 -1.55 13.70
CA ALA A 36 -35.78 -1.31 12.35
C ALA A 36 -34.63 -0.79 11.45
N PRO A 37 -34.75 -0.88 10.11
CA PRO A 37 -33.75 -0.33 9.21
C PRO A 37 -33.56 1.17 9.44
N PHE A 38 -32.36 1.66 9.12
CA PHE A 38 -32.01 3.07 9.29
C PHE A 38 -33.00 3.99 8.56
N SER A 39 -33.72 4.82 9.32
CA SER A 39 -34.65 5.82 8.81
C SER A 39 -34.22 7.21 9.26
N GLY A 40 -33.25 7.79 8.55
CA GLY A 40 -32.78 9.16 8.76
C GLY A 40 -32.88 10.00 7.49
N PRO A 41 -32.88 11.34 7.60
CA PRO A 41 -33.08 12.25 6.45
C PRO A 41 -31.95 12.18 5.43
N SER A 42 -30.74 11.81 5.85
CA SER A 42 -29.59 11.60 4.97
C SER A 42 -28.65 10.57 5.57
N ASN A 43 -27.86 9.90 4.72
CA ASN A 43 -26.89 8.91 5.17
C ASN A 43 -25.68 9.61 5.87
N PRO A 44 -25.47 9.41 7.18
CA PRO A 44 -24.40 10.07 7.92
C PRO A 44 -23.01 9.46 7.66
N PHE A 45 -22.95 8.34 6.94
CA PHE A 45 -21.70 7.66 6.58
C PHE A 45 -21.08 8.18 5.29
N LEU A 46 -21.86 8.86 4.45
CA LEU A 46 -21.39 9.38 3.17
C LEU A 46 -20.96 10.85 3.27
N PRO A 47 -19.95 11.27 2.49
CA PRO A 47 -19.63 12.67 2.33
C PRO A 47 -20.77 13.40 1.61
N THR A 48 -21.13 14.60 2.06
CA THR A 48 -22.17 15.42 1.41
C THR A 48 -21.53 16.64 0.75
N LYS A 49 -22.01 17.01 -0.42
CA LYS A 49 -21.51 18.18 -1.16
C LYS A 49 -22.13 19.44 -0.59
N ASN A 50 -21.32 20.41 -0.18
CA ASN A 50 -21.80 21.72 0.26
C ASN A 50 -22.16 22.55 -0.99
N PRO A 51 -23.43 22.96 -1.18
CA PRO A 51 -23.86 23.70 -2.37
C PRO A 51 -23.22 25.09 -2.47
N LEU A 52 -22.94 25.74 -1.33
CA LEU A 52 -22.40 27.11 -1.29
C LEU A 52 -20.88 27.12 -1.50
N ALA A 53 -20.16 26.23 -0.82
CA ALA A 53 -18.69 26.24 -0.79
C ALA A 53 -18.03 25.42 -1.92
N ARG A 54 -18.82 24.76 -2.79
CA ARG A 54 -18.36 23.81 -3.84
C ARG A 54 -17.37 22.74 -3.34
N SER A 55 -17.35 22.45 -2.04
CA SER A 55 -16.46 21.50 -1.40
C SER A 55 -17.24 20.31 -0.84
N TRP A 56 -16.56 19.17 -0.71
CA TRP A 56 -17.14 17.98 -0.09
C TRP A 56 -16.93 18.03 1.42
N THR A 57 -18.02 17.98 2.18
CA THR A 57 -17.94 17.79 3.61
C THR A 57 -17.62 16.33 3.91
N ARG A 58 -16.78 16.12 4.93
CA ARG A 58 -16.43 14.77 5.38
C ARG A 58 -17.66 14.09 5.98
N PRO A 59 -17.79 12.76 5.89
CA PRO A 59 -18.89 12.05 6.53
C PRO A 59 -18.88 12.31 8.04
N LYS A 60 -20.07 12.40 8.64
CA LYS A 60 -20.23 12.64 10.09
C LYS A 60 -19.53 11.56 10.91
N TYR A 61 -19.58 10.31 10.45
CA TYR A 61 -18.86 9.20 11.05
C TYR A 61 -17.71 8.75 10.15
N SER A 62 -16.50 8.71 10.70
CA SER A 62 -15.32 8.21 10.01
C SER A 62 -15.41 6.71 9.71
N LEU A 63 -14.67 6.23 8.70
CA LEU A 63 -14.62 4.81 8.33
C LEU A 63 -14.29 3.89 9.51
N ARG A 64 -13.46 4.34 10.45
CA ARG A 64 -13.16 3.59 11.68
C ARG A 64 -14.42 3.43 12.54
N ARG A 65 -15.18 4.50 12.75
CA ARG A 65 -16.44 4.46 13.52
C ARG A 65 -17.50 3.62 12.82
N GLN A 66 -17.62 3.74 11.49
CA GLN A 66 -18.52 2.89 10.69
C GLN A 66 -18.22 1.39 10.91
N LYS A 67 -16.94 0.99 10.89
CA LYS A 67 -16.51 -0.39 11.21
C LYS A 67 -16.81 -0.80 12.65
N GLN A 68 -16.64 0.11 13.61
CA GLN A 68 -16.96 -0.18 15.02
C GLN A 68 -18.46 -0.42 15.21
N LEU A 69 -19.32 0.36 14.53
CA LEU A 69 -20.77 0.16 14.56
C LEU A 69 -21.17 -1.18 13.94
N ARG A 70 -20.59 -1.55 12.80
CA ARG A 70 -20.82 -2.85 12.15
C ARG A 70 -20.44 -4.02 13.07
N ARG A 71 -19.22 -3.97 13.64
CA ARG A 71 -18.78 -4.99 14.62
C ARG A 71 -19.71 -5.06 15.83
N ALA A 72 -20.18 -3.92 16.32
CA ALA A 72 -21.12 -3.89 17.44
C ALA A 72 -22.48 -4.50 17.08
N ALA A 73 -22.97 -4.29 15.85
CA ALA A 73 -24.19 -4.93 15.36
C ALA A 73 -24.02 -6.46 15.24
N GLU A 74 -22.92 -6.91 14.64
CA GLU A 74 -22.56 -8.32 14.52
C GLU A 74 -22.44 -8.99 15.90
N GLN A 75 -21.80 -8.33 16.88
CA GLN A 75 -21.67 -8.84 18.25
C GLN A 75 -23.00 -9.00 18.98
N LEU A 76 -24.01 -8.20 18.63
CA LEU A 76 -25.37 -8.29 19.16
C LEU A 76 -26.23 -9.26 18.35
N GLY A 77 -25.69 -9.89 17.31
CA GLY A 77 -26.40 -10.84 16.45
C GLY A 77 -27.30 -10.19 15.40
N PHE A 78 -27.14 -8.89 15.13
CA PHE A 78 -27.91 -8.19 14.11
C PHE A 78 -27.18 -8.18 12.76
N ASP A 79 -27.95 -8.26 11.68
CA ASP A 79 -27.41 -8.02 10.34
C ASP A 79 -27.02 -6.54 10.20
N ALA A 80 -25.72 -6.28 10.08
CA ALA A 80 -25.17 -4.95 10.05
C ALA A 80 -25.64 -4.13 8.84
N ASP A 81 -25.91 -4.77 7.70
CA ASP A 81 -26.35 -4.08 6.48
C ASP A 81 -27.86 -3.78 6.49
N ALA A 82 -28.66 -4.53 7.26
CA ALA A 82 -30.07 -4.24 7.47
C ALA A 82 -30.29 -3.07 8.46
N VAL A 83 -29.46 -2.98 9.51
CA VAL A 83 -29.65 -2.01 10.59
C VAL A 83 -28.97 -0.67 10.31
N LEU A 84 -27.76 -0.69 9.74
CA LEU A 84 -26.97 0.52 9.53
C LEU A 84 -27.15 1.05 8.10
N PRO A 85 -26.98 2.36 7.90
CA PRO A 85 -27.00 2.91 6.55
C PRO A 85 -25.83 2.37 5.70
N ALA A 86 -25.97 2.47 4.39
CA ALA A 86 -24.97 2.01 3.44
C ALA A 86 -23.57 2.60 3.78
N PRO A 87 -22.53 1.76 3.83
CA PRO A 87 -21.20 2.19 4.25
C PRO A 87 -20.56 3.06 3.17
N HIS A 88 -19.59 3.87 3.58
CA HIS A 88 -18.78 4.57 2.59
C HIS A 88 -17.78 3.61 1.94
N LEU A 89 -18.10 3.17 0.73
CA LEU A 89 -17.22 2.34 -0.09
C LEU A 89 -16.18 3.20 -0.78
N LYS A 90 -14.91 2.78 -0.73
CA LYS A 90 -13.91 3.32 -1.64
C LYS A 90 -14.26 2.78 -3.03
N GLN A 91 -14.30 3.64 -4.05
CA GLN A 91 -14.64 3.25 -5.43
C GLN A 91 -13.83 2.06 -5.99
N ASN A 92 -12.65 1.78 -5.41
CA ASN A 92 -11.77 0.67 -5.79
C ASN A 92 -11.81 -0.53 -4.83
N ALA A 93 -12.78 -0.61 -3.92
CA ALA A 93 -12.97 -1.80 -3.09
C ALA A 93 -13.58 -2.89 -3.99
N PRO A 94 -12.90 -4.01 -4.24
CA PRO A 94 -13.47 -5.07 -5.06
C PRO A 94 -14.61 -5.72 -4.27
N LEU A 95 -15.86 -5.29 -4.50
CA LEU A 95 -17.05 -5.88 -3.87
C LEU A 95 -17.08 -7.41 -4.07
N ALA A 96 -16.58 -7.90 -5.21
CA ALA A 96 -16.55 -9.33 -5.53
C ALA A 96 -15.45 -10.14 -4.82
N LYS A 97 -14.36 -9.53 -4.32
CA LYS A 97 -13.23 -10.29 -3.70
C LYS A 97 -13.34 -10.50 -2.20
N ALA A 98 -14.28 -9.82 -1.54
CA ALA A 98 -14.47 -9.95 -0.09
C ALA A 98 -15.27 -11.20 0.30
N ALA A 99 -16.19 -11.65 -0.57
CA ALA A 99 -17.08 -12.78 -0.30
C ALA A 99 -16.40 -14.16 -0.37
N ALA A 100 -15.29 -14.29 -1.09
CA ALA A 100 -14.55 -15.55 -1.15
C ALA A 100 -13.67 -15.77 0.11
N PRO A 101 -13.60 -17.00 0.64
CA PRO A 101 -12.69 -17.35 1.74
C PRO A 101 -11.23 -17.03 1.36
N PRO A 102 -10.34 -16.73 2.34
CA PRO A 102 -8.99 -16.24 2.07
C PRO A 102 -8.19 -17.14 1.12
N ALA A 103 -8.40 -18.47 1.21
CA ALA A 103 -7.78 -19.47 0.36
C ALA A 103 -8.19 -19.33 -1.11
N GLU A 104 -9.44 -18.96 -1.39
CA GLU A 104 -10.00 -18.84 -2.74
C GLU A 104 -9.67 -17.52 -3.44
N ARG A 105 -9.18 -16.51 -2.71
CA ARG A 105 -8.81 -15.20 -3.28
C ARG A 105 -7.58 -15.24 -4.19
N LEU A 106 -6.79 -16.30 -4.12
CA LEU A 106 -5.64 -16.55 -4.97
C LEU A 106 -5.97 -17.66 -5.98
N ASP A 107 -5.60 -17.46 -7.25
CA ASP A 107 -5.67 -18.49 -8.28
C ASP A 107 -4.93 -19.76 -7.82
N ALA A 108 -5.47 -20.96 -8.10
CA ALA A 108 -4.87 -22.22 -7.66
C ALA A 108 -3.38 -22.36 -8.06
N ALA A 109 -3.02 -21.87 -9.25
CA ALA A 109 -1.64 -21.82 -9.74
C ALA A 109 -0.71 -20.89 -8.92
N ARG A 110 -1.25 -19.87 -8.25
CA ARG A 110 -0.49 -18.94 -7.40
C ARG A 110 -0.30 -19.46 -5.97
N ARG A 111 -1.07 -20.47 -5.55
CA ARG A 111 -0.93 -21.12 -4.23
C ARG A 111 0.33 -21.99 -4.14
N LEU A 112 0.92 -22.36 -5.27
CA LEU A 112 2.10 -23.21 -5.39
C LEU A 112 3.42 -22.45 -5.60
N LEU A 113 3.46 -21.14 -5.32
CA LEU A 113 4.71 -20.37 -5.43
C LEU A 113 5.65 -20.70 -4.25
N VAL A 114 6.39 -21.80 -4.40
CA VAL A 114 7.64 -22.04 -3.68
C VAL A 114 8.59 -20.91 -4.05
N GLY A 115 9.19 -20.25 -3.04
CA GLY A 115 10.14 -19.18 -3.25
C GLY A 115 11.30 -19.64 -4.12
N SER A 116 11.29 -19.28 -5.40
CA SER A 116 12.41 -19.56 -6.31
C SER A 116 13.65 -18.79 -5.82
N PRO A 117 14.83 -19.43 -5.78
CA PRO A 117 16.06 -18.78 -5.39
C PRO A 117 16.35 -17.60 -6.34
N HIS A 118 16.28 -16.39 -5.77
CA HIS A 118 16.73 -15.10 -6.31
C HIS A 118 17.06 -15.07 -7.81
N VAL A 119 16.03 -15.03 -8.66
CA VAL A 119 16.22 -14.83 -10.11
C VAL A 119 16.76 -13.41 -10.33
N HIS A 120 17.83 -13.27 -11.12
CA HIS A 120 18.31 -11.99 -11.68
C HIS A 120 17.26 -11.44 -12.66
N GLY A 121 16.13 -10.98 -12.12
CA GLY A 121 14.83 -10.85 -12.80
C GLY A 121 14.68 -9.73 -13.83
N SER A 122 15.76 -9.09 -14.29
CA SER A 122 15.65 -8.08 -15.35
C SER A 122 15.92 -8.66 -16.75
N ARG A 123 16.96 -9.50 -16.92
CA ARG A 123 17.39 -9.93 -18.27
C ARG A 123 16.50 -11.00 -18.90
N VAL A 124 15.95 -11.92 -18.09
CA VAL A 124 15.09 -13.00 -18.58
C VAL A 124 13.77 -12.46 -19.12
N LEU A 125 13.17 -11.47 -18.44
CA LEU A 125 11.92 -10.86 -18.88
C LEU A 125 12.08 -10.05 -20.17
N ASP A 126 13.23 -9.39 -20.34
CA ASP A 126 13.58 -8.67 -21.57
C ASP A 126 13.75 -9.63 -22.76
N HIS A 127 14.40 -10.77 -22.57
CA HIS A 127 14.56 -11.80 -23.61
C HIS A 127 13.24 -12.50 -23.98
N LEU A 128 12.33 -12.65 -23.01
CA LEU A 128 11.02 -13.29 -23.21
C LEU A 128 9.91 -12.30 -23.62
N ALA A 129 10.24 -11.02 -23.86
CA ALA A 129 9.29 -9.95 -24.19
C ALA A 129 8.07 -9.87 -23.26
N MET A 130 8.23 -10.26 -21.99
CA MET A 130 7.13 -10.28 -21.03
C MET A 130 6.88 -8.88 -20.44
N PRO A 131 5.62 -8.50 -20.16
CA PRO A 131 5.32 -7.22 -19.55
C PRO A 131 5.92 -7.14 -18.14
N LYS A 132 6.73 -6.11 -17.88
CA LYS A 132 7.28 -5.81 -16.55
C LYS A 132 6.16 -5.34 -15.62
N VAL A 133 5.55 -6.29 -14.93
CA VAL A 133 4.59 -6.03 -13.85
C VAL A 133 5.37 -5.84 -12.55
N GLY A 134 5.06 -4.77 -11.82
CA GLY A 134 5.64 -4.51 -10.51
C GLY A 134 5.32 -5.62 -9.50
N PRO A 135 5.91 -5.60 -8.29
CA PRO A 135 5.74 -6.70 -7.34
C PRO A 135 4.33 -6.75 -6.74
N TYR A 136 3.54 -5.70 -6.93
CA TYR A 136 2.16 -5.59 -6.47
C TYR A 136 1.20 -5.48 -7.66
N ALA A 137 0.06 -6.17 -7.56
CA ALA A 137 -0.98 -6.17 -8.58
C ALA A 137 -1.38 -4.73 -9.01
N GLY A 138 -1.41 -4.49 -10.31
CA GLY A 138 -1.85 -3.22 -10.90
C GLY A 138 -0.77 -2.13 -11.02
N ARG A 139 0.49 -2.37 -10.62
CA ARG A 139 1.59 -1.42 -10.86
C ARG A 139 2.40 -1.81 -12.10
N ARG A 140 2.51 -0.88 -13.06
CA ARG A 140 3.39 -1.01 -14.23
C ARG A 140 4.83 -0.66 -13.84
N GLY A 141 5.82 -1.46 -14.24
CA GLY A 141 7.25 -1.18 -14.01
C GLY A 141 8.03 -2.36 -13.44
N ALA A 142 9.34 -2.16 -13.26
CA ALA A 142 10.21 -3.18 -12.68
C ALA A 142 9.75 -3.59 -11.26
N PRO A 143 9.84 -4.89 -10.90
CA PRO A 143 9.36 -5.41 -9.62
C PRO A 143 10.06 -4.78 -8.41
N PHE A 144 11.25 -4.23 -8.58
CA PHE A 144 11.92 -3.46 -7.53
C PHE A 144 12.90 -2.48 -8.17
N LYS A 145 13.02 -1.29 -7.58
CA LYS A 145 13.96 -0.23 -8.03
C LYS A 145 15.44 -0.63 -7.82
N GLY A 146 15.70 -1.63 -6.98
CA GLY A 146 17.04 -1.99 -6.49
C GLY A 146 17.64 -0.94 -5.56
N LYS A 147 18.72 -1.30 -4.85
CA LYS A 147 19.53 -0.33 -4.09
C LYS A 147 20.40 0.49 -5.04
N LEU A 148 20.85 1.68 -4.60
CA LEU A 148 21.65 2.56 -5.46
C LEU A 148 22.94 1.88 -5.97
N TRP A 149 23.61 1.11 -5.11
CA TRP A 149 24.83 0.40 -5.47
C TRP A 149 24.58 -0.72 -6.50
N GLU A 150 23.43 -1.39 -6.45
CA GLU A 150 23.04 -2.42 -7.44
C GLU A 150 22.86 -1.79 -8.81
N ARG A 151 22.15 -0.65 -8.86
CA ARG A 151 21.95 0.11 -10.11
C ARG A 151 23.26 0.61 -10.70
N GLN A 152 24.19 1.06 -9.85
CA GLN A 152 25.48 1.60 -10.30
C GLN A 152 26.55 0.54 -10.54
N LYS A 153 26.33 -0.73 -10.16
CA LYS A 153 27.35 -1.79 -10.22
C LYS A 153 27.93 -1.97 -11.62
N GLN A 154 27.09 -2.02 -12.65
CA GLN A 154 27.53 -2.21 -14.03
C GLN A 154 28.39 -1.03 -14.51
N ALA A 155 27.97 0.20 -14.23
CA ALA A 155 28.75 1.40 -14.57
C ALA A 155 30.10 1.47 -13.81
N ARG A 156 30.14 1.01 -12.55
CA ARG A 156 31.39 0.91 -11.79
C ARG A 156 32.32 -0.13 -12.38
N LEU A 157 31.80 -1.30 -12.75
CA LEU A 157 32.59 -2.37 -13.36
C LEU A 157 33.13 -1.96 -14.74
N SER A 158 32.33 -1.31 -15.57
CA SER A 158 32.79 -0.83 -16.88
C SER A 158 33.88 0.24 -16.73
N LYS A 159 33.71 1.19 -15.81
CA LYS A 159 34.74 2.19 -15.50
C LYS A 159 36.02 1.55 -14.96
N LEU A 160 35.91 0.54 -14.10
CA LEU A 160 37.07 -0.18 -13.59
C LEU A 160 37.82 -0.88 -14.73
N ARG A 161 37.09 -1.56 -15.62
CA ARG A 161 37.67 -2.24 -16.78
C ARG A 161 38.47 -1.28 -17.68
N THR A 162 37.89 -0.14 -18.06
CA THR A 162 38.61 0.84 -18.89
C THR A 162 39.83 1.42 -18.18
N LEU A 163 39.77 1.59 -16.85
CA LEU A 163 40.93 2.04 -16.08
C LEU A 163 42.07 1.04 -16.06
N LEU A 164 41.75 -0.26 -15.97
CA LEU A 164 42.73 -1.36 -16.01
C LEU A 164 43.32 -1.56 -17.40
N GLU A 165 42.50 -1.50 -18.46
CA GLU A 165 42.97 -1.61 -19.85
C GLU A 165 44.03 -0.55 -20.19
N GLY A 166 43.91 0.66 -19.63
CA GLY A 166 44.91 1.72 -19.79
C GLY A 166 45.99 1.80 -18.71
N ALA A 167 46.08 0.83 -17.79
CA ALA A 167 46.98 0.92 -16.65
C ALA A 167 48.46 0.81 -17.06
N ASP A 168 48.81 -0.15 -17.90
CA ASP A 168 50.21 -0.40 -18.30
C ASP A 168 50.79 0.78 -19.07
N ALA A 169 50.02 1.35 -20.01
CA ALA A 169 50.42 2.53 -20.75
C ALA A 169 50.66 3.75 -19.83
N ARG A 170 49.84 3.92 -18.77
CA ARG A 170 50.07 4.98 -17.77
C ARG A 170 51.34 4.73 -16.96
N ILE A 171 51.62 3.47 -16.59
CA ILE A 171 52.84 3.10 -15.87
C ILE A 171 54.06 3.41 -16.73
N GLU A 172 54.05 3.04 -18.01
CA GLU A 172 55.15 3.33 -18.94
C GLU A 172 55.35 4.83 -19.15
N ALA A 173 54.27 5.58 -19.35
CA ALA A 173 54.33 7.02 -19.50
C ALA A 173 54.92 7.69 -18.25
N TRP A 174 54.50 7.25 -17.06
CA TRP A 174 55.06 7.74 -15.79
C TRP A 174 56.55 7.39 -15.65
N ARG A 175 56.95 6.15 -15.94
CA ARG A 175 58.36 5.72 -15.92
C ARG A 175 59.22 6.55 -16.89
N LYS A 176 58.72 6.82 -18.11
CA LYS A 176 59.40 7.65 -19.11
C LYS A 176 59.55 9.10 -18.63
N ALA A 177 58.50 9.67 -18.04
CA ALA A 177 58.53 11.02 -17.49
C ALA A 177 59.56 11.14 -16.35
N GLU A 178 59.59 10.18 -15.42
CA GLU A 178 60.58 10.09 -14.35
C GLU A 178 62.01 9.97 -14.89
N ALA A 179 62.24 9.09 -15.87
CA ALA A 179 63.55 8.94 -16.50
C ALA A 179 64.03 10.24 -17.16
N ALA A 180 63.13 10.95 -17.86
CA ALA A 180 63.43 12.24 -18.49
C ALA A 180 63.69 13.36 -17.47
N ALA A 181 62.98 13.37 -16.35
CA ALA A 181 63.24 14.30 -15.26
C ALA A 181 64.63 14.07 -14.65
N LYS A 182 64.98 12.81 -14.40
CA LYS A 182 66.32 12.42 -13.92
C LYS A 182 67.43 12.78 -14.91
N SER A 183 67.22 12.62 -16.22
CA SER A 183 68.23 12.98 -17.22
C SER A 183 68.46 14.48 -17.30
N LYS A 184 67.41 15.31 -17.21
CA LYS A 184 67.54 16.78 -17.18
C LYS A 184 68.28 17.29 -15.93
N GLY A 185 68.17 16.57 -14.82
CA GLY A 185 68.88 16.89 -13.56
C GLY A 185 70.35 16.48 -13.53
N LYS A 186 70.85 15.72 -14.51
CA LYS A 186 72.29 15.41 -14.61
C LYS A 186 73.00 16.63 -15.20
N ALA A 187 73.83 17.30 -14.41
CA ALA A 187 74.67 18.38 -14.91
C ALA A 187 75.63 17.83 -15.99
N SER A 188 75.55 18.36 -17.20
CA SER A 188 76.55 18.10 -18.23
C SER A 188 77.82 18.89 -17.87
N LEU A 189 78.69 18.30 -17.05
CA LEU A 189 80.05 18.82 -16.92
C LEU A 189 80.81 18.45 -18.20
N PRO A 190 81.29 19.44 -18.98
CA PRO A 190 82.24 19.17 -20.05
C PRO A 190 83.59 18.90 -19.39
N PHE A 191 84.05 17.66 -19.45
CA PHE A 191 85.47 17.37 -19.37
C PHE A 191 85.94 16.98 -20.77
#